data_AF-A0A3N0APX6-F1
#
_entry.id   AF-A0A3N0APX6-F1
#
_cell.length_a   1.000
_cell.length_b   1.000
_cell.length_c   1.000
_cell.angle_alpha   90.00
_cell.angle_beta   90.00
_cell.angle_gamma   90.00
#
_symmetry.space_group_name_H-M   'P 1'
#
loop_
_entity.id
_entity.type
_entity.pdbx_description
1 polymer ?
#
loop_
_entity_poly.entity_id
_entity_poly.type
_entity_poly.pdbx_seq_one_letter_code
_entity_poly.pdbx_strand_id
1 'polypeptide(L)'
;MDNLLLKPHVIDVLRRHLRRNRRYGEQPIFIFSCGGKEEDHPARGILKQYVEKNQGILFRNIFLLRAEDIANEPQMAEFDLLTQEAIVSDIADWLIIFAESVGSFCELGAFAAMPHSAAIASVVVDRKYEGGDSFLLKGSARVIADCGAPFSKVYYSDLNCPLANERFTRKLNDVRTQVKLSEEFPSNKGRKMINREQSEVLVGSFALEALDLIDILGPLDEQTLVALYCKIKGFTKRGFRLVSRTMRDMRPEDEARVEVGQVLAMMHATNLIGAIPESDEGPVSYYSKVNLDGYFMFRQTDGSDFNDMRARVLLSRRGRGRRHDENLYQRFNSE
;
A
#
# COMPACT_ATOMS: atom_id res chain seq x y z
N MET A 1 -14.55 4.06 21.11
CA MET A 1 -15.20 4.75 19.97
C MET A 1 -15.28 6.25 20.20
N ASP A 2 -14.57 7.05 19.40
CA ASP A 2 -14.55 8.51 19.55
C ASP A 2 -15.75 9.21 18.88
N ASN A 3 -16.79 9.47 19.67
CA ASN A 3 -18.02 10.15 19.21
C ASN A 3 -17.80 11.57 18.68
N LEU A 4 -16.66 12.21 18.96
CA LEU A 4 -16.33 13.52 18.40
C LEU A 4 -16.22 13.47 16.86
N LEU A 5 -15.57 12.44 16.34
CA LEU A 5 -15.33 12.28 14.91
C LEU A 5 -16.61 11.96 14.13
N LEU A 6 -17.64 11.44 14.83
CA LEU A 6 -18.92 11.08 14.26
C LEU A 6 -19.94 12.23 14.27
N LYS A 7 -19.55 13.44 14.71
CA LYS A 7 -20.41 14.62 14.68
C LYS A 7 -20.82 14.99 13.25
N PRO A 8 -22.07 15.43 13.01
CA PRO A 8 -22.57 15.77 11.68
C PRO A 8 -21.65 16.70 10.89
N HIS A 9 -21.21 17.80 11.51
CA HIS A 9 -20.31 18.77 10.86
C HIS A 9 -19.01 18.16 10.32
N VAL A 10 -18.37 17.24 11.05
CA VAL A 10 -17.12 16.58 10.60
C VAL A 10 -17.41 15.71 9.38
N ILE A 11 -18.47 14.91 9.45
CA ILE A 11 -18.90 14.04 8.35
C ILE A 11 -19.29 14.85 7.11
N ASP A 12 -20.00 15.96 7.28
CA ASP A 12 -20.46 16.82 6.19
C ASP A 12 -19.28 17.50 5.48
N VAL A 13 -18.25 17.95 6.22
CA VAL A 13 -17.01 18.44 5.63
C VAL A 13 -16.32 17.33 4.84
N LEU A 14 -16.05 16.18 5.45
CA LEU A 14 -15.38 15.06 4.77
C LEU A 14 -16.12 14.62 3.51
N ARG A 15 -17.46 14.52 3.54
CA ARG A 15 -18.30 14.19 2.39
C ARG A 15 -18.21 15.22 1.26
N ARG A 16 -18.22 16.53 1.57
CA ARG A 16 -18.06 17.59 0.54
C ARG A 16 -16.73 17.50 -0.18
N HIS A 17 -15.69 17.08 0.55
CA HIS A 17 -14.34 16.90 0.03
C HIS A 17 -14.07 15.51 -0.56
N LEU A 18 -15.04 14.57 -0.55
CA LEU A 18 -14.85 13.29 -1.22
C LEU A 18 -14.57 13.50 -2.71
N ARG A 19 -13.51 12.83 -3.17
CA ARG A 19 -13.21 12.76 -4.59
C ARG A 19 -14.25 11.89 -5.27
N ARG A 20 -14.65 12.34 -6.46
CA ARG A 20 -15.37 11.48 -7.40
C ARG A 20 -14.35 10.57 -8.09
N ASN A 21 -13.39 11.16 -8.78
CA ASN A 21 -12.40 10.40 -9.54
C ASN A 21 -11.06 10.42 -8.84
N ARG A 22 -10.32 9.32 -8.96
CA ARG A 22 -8.93 9.24 -8.53
C ARG A 22 -8.08 10.24 -9.31
N ARG A 23 -7.04 10.78 -8.66
CA ARG A 23 -5.98 11.55 -9.33
C ARG A 23 -4.70 10.73 -9.40
N TYR A 24 -4.27 10.47 -10.63
CA TYR A 24 -3.04 9.78 -10.96
C TYR A 24 -1.84 10.69 -10.66
N GLY A 25 -0.80 10.18 -9.99
CA GLY A 25 0.51 10.83 -9.89
C GLY A 25 0.78 11.74 -8.69
N GLU A 26 -0.23 12.20 -7.95
CA GLU A 26 -0.07 12.98 -6.69
C GLU A 26 -0.06 12.11 -5.43
N GLN A 27 -0.22 10.80 -5.60
CA GLN A 27 -0.40 9.85 -4.50
C GLN A 27 0.95 9.23 -4.08
N PRO A 28 1.03 8.70 -2.85
CA PRO A 28 2.08 7.77 -2.48
C PRO A 28 2.22 6.66 -3.51
N ILE A 29 3.46 6.26 -3.78
CA ILE A 29 3.76 5.10 -4.61
C ILE A 29 4.28 4.00 -3.70
N PHE A 30 3.67 2.83 -3.79
CA PHE A 30 4.09 1.64 -3.05
C PHE A 30 4.79 0.68 -4.01
N ILE A 31 6.06 0.40 -3.74
CA ILE A 31 6.83 -0.59 -4.48
C ILE A 31 6.98 -1.80 -3.57
N PHE A 32 6.40 -2.93 -3.98
CA PHE A 32 6.61 -4.19 -3.29
C PHE A 32 7.83 -4.87 -3.88
N SER A 33 8.91 -5.01 -3.10
CA SER A 33 10.17 -5.60 -3.56
C SER A 33 10.41 -6.96 -2.92
N CYS A 34 10.50 -7.99 -3.74
CA CYS A 34 10.77 -9.37 -3.34
C CYS A 34 12.15 -9.82 -3.82
N GLY A 35 12.76 -10.79 -3.14
CA GLY A 35 14.16 -11.17 -3.34
C GLY A 35 14.69 -12.09 -2.26
N GLY A 36 15.99 -12.37 -2.28
CA GLY A 36 16.64 -13.12 -1.20
C GLY A 36 16.77 -12.30 0.08
N LYS A 37 17.16 -12.96 1.18
CA LYS A 37 17.50 -12.28 2.45
C LYS A 37 18.58 -11.23 2.19
N GLU A 38 18.40 -10.03 2.72
CA GLU A 38 19.30 -8.89 2.43
C GLU A 38 20.77 -9.15 2.86
N GLU A 39 20.98 -10.04 3.83
CA GLU A 39 22.31 -10.49 4.30
C GLU A 39 23.10 -11.20 3.21
N ASP A 40 22.42 -12.02 2.40
CA ASP A 40 23.01 -12.84 1.34
C ASP A 40 22.86 -12.18 -0.05
N HIS A 41 21.89 -11.26 -0.18
CA HIS A 41 21.45 -10.71 -1.46
C HIS A 41 21.20 -9.19 -1.36
N PRO A 42 22.07 -8.34 -1.92
CA PRO A 42 22.03 -6.90 -1.66
C PRO A 42 21.01 -6.12 -2.51
N ALA A 43 20.36 -6.74 -3.50
CA ALA A 43 19.57 -6.05 -4.52
C ALA A 43 18.46 -5.14 -3.94
N ARG A 44 17.70 -5.68 -2.98
CA ARG A 44 16.63 -4.93 -2.28
C ARG A 44 17.20 -3.79 -1.42
N GLY A 45 18.29 -4.05 -0.69
CA GLY A 45 18.97 -3.02 0.11
C GLY A 45 19.49 -1.87 -0.77
N ILE A 46 20.01 -2.17 -1.96
CA ILE A 46 20.46 -1.16 -2.93
C ILE A 46 19.29 -0.35 -3.47
N LEU A 47 18.19 -1.00 -3.86
CA LEU A 47 16.96 -0.31 -4.28
C LEU A 47 16.47 0.63 -3.18
N LYS A 48 16.48 0.17 -1.93
CA LYS A 48 16.09 0.95 -0.76
C LYS A 48 16.94 2.20 -0.58
N GLN A 49 18.25 2.03 -0.52
CA GLN A 49 19.17 3.15 -0.39
C GLN A 49 19.04 4.15 -1.55
N TYR A 50 18.78 3.68 -2.76
CA TYR A 50 18.58 4.57 -3.91
C TYR A 50 17.31 5.40 -3.75
N VAL A 51 16.18 4.79 -3.41
CA VAL A 51 14.91 5.52 -3.19
C VAL A 51 15.06 6.52 -2.04
N GLU A 52 15.67 6.13 -0.92
CA GLU A 52 15.83 6.98 0.27
C GLU A 52 16.81 8.16 0.05
N LYS A 53 17.89 7.95 -0.72
CA LYS A 53 18.87 9.02 -1.00
C LYS A 53 18.38 10.02 -2.05
N ASN A 54 17.43 9.63 -2.91
CA ASN A 54 16.87 10.52 -3.90
C ASN A 54 15.74 11.36 -3.29
N GLN A 55 16.06 12.57 -2.81
CA GLN A 55 15.08 13.51 -2.24
C GLN A 55 14.39 14.42 -3.27
N GLY A 56 14.57 14.14 -4.58
CA GLY A 56 13.92 14.91 -5.62
C GLY A 56 12.39 14.80 -5.56
N ILE A 57 11.69 15.81 -6.11
CA ILE A 57 10.21 15.85 -6.13
C ILE A 57 9.57 14.58 -6.72
N LEU A 58 10.26 13.91 -7.65
CA LEU A 58 9.81 12.67 -8.28
C LEU A 58 9.79 11.47 -7.31
N PHE A 59 10.68 11.47 -6.31
CA PHE A 59 10.86 10.39 -5.33
C PHE A 59 10.19 10.63 -3.98
N ARG A 60 9.60 11.82 -3.79
CA ARG A 60 8.79 12.13 -2.59
C ARG A 60 7.69 11.08 -2.42
N ASN A 61 7.42 10.59 -1.22
CA ASN A 61 6.35 9.63 -0.92
C ASN A 61 6.39 8.34 -1.75
N ILE A 62 7.58 7.79 -1.98
CA ILE A 62 7.75 6.41 -2.45
C ILE A 62 8.07 5.54 -1.24
N PHE A 63 7.28 4.48 -1.04
CA PHE A 63 7.40 3.55 0.07
C PHE A 63 7.72 2.16 -0.47
N LEU A 64 8.68 1.49 0.16
CA LEU A 64 9.04 0.11 -0.17
C LEU A 64 8.37 -0.82 0.83
N LEU A 65 7.59 -1.76 0.30
CA LEU A 65 6.93 -2.81 1.07
C LEU A 65 7.77 -4.10 0.96
N ARG A 66 7.86 -4.86 2.05
CA ARG A 66 8.58 -6.14 2.09
C ARG A 66 7.68 -7.24 2.65
N ALA A 67 7.82 -8.45 2.11
CA ALA A 67 7.01 -9.60 2.53
C ALA A 67 7.39 -10.06 3.95
N GLU A 68 8.66 -9.97 4.32
CA GLU A 68 9.16 -10.42 5.62
C GLU A 68 8.62 -9.59 6.78
N ASP A 69 8.32 -8.32 6.53
CA ASP A 69 7.70 -7.46 7.53
C ASP A 69 6.31 -8.00 7.92
N ILE A 70 5.59 -8.58 6.95
CA ILE A 70 4.21 -9.05 7.10
C ILE A 70 4.16 -10.50 7.55
N ALA A 71 5.09 -11.34 7.09
CA ALA A 71 5.18 -12.74 7.49
C ALA A 71 5.31 -12.93 9.02
N ASN A 72 5.85 -11.92 9.71
CA ASN A 72 6.01 -11.92 11.16
C ASN A 72 4.82 -11.30 11.93
N GLU A 73 3.78 -10.84 11.24
CA GLU A 73 2.62 -10.18 11.86
C GLU A 73 1.58 -11.22 12.33
N PRO A 74 1.29 -11.31 13.65
CA PRO A 74 0.39 -12.33 14.19
C PRO A 74 -1.01 -12.33 13.58
N GLN A 75 -1.56 -11.16 13.23
CA GLN A 75 -2.89 -11.08 12.60
C GLN A 75 -2.91 -11.60 11.15
N MET A 76 -1.74 -11.85 10.55
CA MET A 76 -1.62 -12.43 9.21
C MET A 76 -1.30 -13.92 9.25
N ALA A 77 -1.08 -14.51 10.43
CA ALA A 77 -0.62 -15.89 10.60
C ALA A 77 -1.61 -16.95 10.11
N GLU A 78 -2.89 -16.61 9.96
CA GLU A 78 -3.90 -17.52 9.38
C GLU A 78 -3.80 -17.65 7.85
N PHE A 79 -3.18 -16.67 7.20
CA PHE A 79 -2.91 -16.72 5.77
C PHE A 79 -1.55 -17.36 5.51
N ASP A 80 -1.49 -18.25 4.53
CA ASP A 80 -0.20 -18.64 3.96
C ASP A 80 0.49 -17.45 3.29
N LEU A 81 1.81 -17.56 3.14
CA LEU A 81 2.66 -16.48 2.63
C LEU A 81 2.22 -15.99 1.24
N LEU A 82 1.80 -16.88 0.35
CA LEU A 82 1.31 -16.49 -0.99
C LEU A 82 0.05 -15.63 -0.89
N THR A 83 -0.85 -15.97 0.02
CA THR A 83 -2.06 -15.20 0.28
C THR A 83 -1.74 -13.84 0.89
N GLN A 84 -0.81 -13.77 1.84
CA GLN A 84 -0.34 -12.50 2.40
C GLN A 84 0.23 -11.60 1.30
N GLU A 85 1.12 -12.14 0.46
CA GLU A 85 1.73 -11.44 -0.65
C GLU A 85 0.72 -10.99 -1.72
N ALA A 86 -0.32 -11.77 -1.98
CA ALA A 86 -1.42 -11.36 -2.85
C ALA A 86 -2.12 -10.10 -2.32
N ILE A 87 -2.36 -10.00 -1.01
CA ILE A 87 -2.96 -8.82 -0.38
C ILE A 87 -2.03 -7.60 -0.49
N VAL A 88 -0.73 -7.77 -0.24
CA VAL A 88 0.28 -6.71 -0.41
C VAL A 88 0.32 -6.23 -1.84
N SER A 89 0.26 -7.18 -2.77
CA SER A 89 0.26 -6.87 -4.18
C SER A 89 -0.88 -5.90 -4.48
N ASP A 90 -2.11 -6.06 -3.95
CA ASP A 90 -3.23 -5.14 -4.20
C ASP A 90 -2.93 -3.69 -3.76
N ILE A 91 -2.14 -3.51 -2.70
CA ILE A 91 -1.69 -2.18 -2.24
C ILE A 91 -0.58 -1.62 -3.14
N ALA A 92 0.30 -2.48 -3.67
CA ALA A 92 1.42 -2.06 -4.48
C ALA A 92 0.99 -1.38 -5.80
N ASP A 93 1.77 -0.39 -6.23
CA ASP A 93 1.74 0.19 -7.58
C ASP A 93 2.68 -0.57 -8.52
N TRP A 94 3.81 -1.03 -7.99
CA TRP A 94 4.83 -1.77 -8.72
C TRP A 94 5.36 -2.92 -7.85
N LEU A 95 5.34 -4.13 -8.41
CA LEU A 95 5.96 -5.31 -7.83
C LEU A 95 7.31 -5.55 -8.52
N ILE A 96 8.41 -5.67 -7.78
CA ILE A 96 9.75 -5.92 -8.32
C ILE A 96 10.28 -7.20 -7.69
N ILE A 97 10.64 -8.17 -8.53
CA ILE A 97 11.17 -9.46 -8.08
C ILE A 97 12.62 -9.56 -8.52
N PHE A 98 13.55 -9.57 -7.56
CA PHE A 98 14.95 -9.88 -7.81
C PHE A 98 15.11 -11.41 -7.81
N ALA A 99 15.27 -12.02 -8.99
CA ALA A 99 15.35 -13.47 -9.15
C ALA A 99 16.75 -13.96 -8.75
N GLU A 100 16.97 -14.14 -7.45
CA GLU A 100 18.29 -14.37 -6.84
C GLU A 100 18.33 -15.49 -5.80
N SER A 101 17.16 -15.94 -5.34
CA SER A 101 17.00 -16.98 -4.31
C SER A 101 15.86 -17.95 -4.64
N VAL A 102 15.83 -19.12 -3.99
CA VAL A 102 14.76 -20.12 -4.14
C VAL A 102 13.39 -19.51 -3.86
N GLY A 103 13.27 -18.67 -2.82
CA GLY A 103 12.03 -17.95 -2.51
C GLY A 103 11.59 -17.05 -3.65
N SER A 104 12.50 -16.22 -4.17
CA SER A 104 12.21 -15.30 -5.29
C SER A 104 11.83 -16.01 -6.60
N PHE A 105 12.30 -17.24 -6.81
CA PHE A 105 11.89 -18.05 -7.95
C PHE A 105 10.45 -18.56 -7.79
N CYS A 106 10.05 -18.95 -6.58
CA CYS A 106 8.68 -19.34 -6.26
C CYS A 106 7.72 -18.14 -6.38
N GLU A 107 8.10 -16.99 -5.81
CA GLU A 107 7.35 -15.73 -5.92
C GLU A 107 7.14 -15.34 -7.39
N LEU A 108 8.19 -15.40 -8.21
CA LEU A 108 8.09 -15.14 -9.64
C LEU A 108 7.09 -16.07 -10.35
N GLY A 109 7.08 -17.36 -10.01
CA GLY A 109 6.08 -18.29 -10.51
C GLY A 109 4.66 -17.92 -10.10
N ALA A 110 4.46 -17.62 -8.81
CA ALA A 110 3.15 -17.27 -8.27
C ALA A 110 2.60 -15.97 -8.88
N PHE A 111 3.38 -14.89 -8.88
CA PHE A 111 2.94 -13.61 -9.42
C PHE A 111 2.77 -13.61 -10.94
N ALA A 112 3.54 -14.42 -11.67
CA ALA A 112 3.33 -14.60 -13.10
C ALA A 112 2.02 -15.34 -13.41
N ALA A 113 1.59 -16.25 -12.54
CA ALA A 113 0.35 -17.00 -12.71
C ALA A 113 -0.92 -16.17 -12.40
N MET A 114 -0.79 -15.06 -11.66
CA MET A 114 -1.90 -14.18 -11.28
C MET A 114 -1.97 -12.96 -12.21
N PRO A 115 -3.00 -12.80 -13.06
CA PRO A 115 -3.07 -11.71 -14.03
C PRO A 115 -2.94 -10.31 -13.42
N HIS A 116 -3.55 -10.08 -12.24
CA HIS A 116 -3.50 -8.77 -11.59
C HIS A 116 -2.09 -8.43 -11.07
N SER A 117 -1.34 -9.42 -10.59
CA SER A 117 0.04 -9.25 -10.15
C SER A 117 1.00 -9.15 -11.32
N ALA A 118 0.87 -10.01 -12.32
CA ALA A 118 1.71 -10.02 -13.52
C ALA A 118 1.70 -8.66 -14.23
N ALA A 119 0.55 -7.97 -14.25
CA ALA A 119 0.36 -6.66 -14.86
C ALA A 119 1.06 -5.50 -14.14
N ILE A 120 1.56 -5.73 -12.92
CA ILE A 120 2.36 -4.75 -12.18
C ILE A 120 3.76 -5.27 -11.83
N ALA A 121 4.16 -6.46 -12.29
CA ALA A 121 5.41 -7.09 -11.87
C ALA A 121 6.56 -6.82 -12.85
N SER A 122 7.71 -6.35 -12.35
CA SER A 122 8.99 -6.45 -13.04
C SER A 122 9.82 -7.57 -12.44
N VAL A 123 10.65 -8.22 -13.26
CA VAL A 123 11.68 -9.14 -12.78
C VAL A 123 13.06 -8.65 -13.16
N VAL A 124 13.99 -8.70 -12.22
CA VAL A 124 15.42 -8.47 -12.45
C VAL A 124 16.14 -9.80 -12.33
N VAL A 125 16.82 -10.20 -13.40
CA VAL A 125 17.56 -11.46 -13.49
C VAL A 125 19.05 -11.14 -13.63
N ASP A 126 19.90 -11.98 -13.04
CA ASP A 126 21.36 -11.89 -13.24
C ASP A 126 21.69 -11.88 -14.75
N ARG A 127 22.50 -10.90 -15.18
CA ARG A 127 22.91 -10.73 -16.57
C ARG A 127 23.53 -11.99 -17.17
N LYS A 128 24.20 -12.84 -16.37
CA LYS A 128 24.79 -14.10 -16.89
C LYS A 128 23.75 -15.08 -17.45
N TYR A 129 22.47 -14.92 -17.10
CA TYR A 129 21.38 -15.74 -17.61
C TYR A 129 20.65 -15.10 -18.80
N GLU A 130 21.10 -13.95 -19.30
CA GLU A 130 20.52 -13.33 -20.49
C GLU A 130 20.64 -14.26 -21.72
N GLY A 131 19.52 -14.50 -22.40
CA GLY A 131 19.44 -15.48 -23.49
C GLY A 131 19.53 -16.94 -23.06
N GLY A 132 19.55 -17.23 -21.76
CA GLY A 132 19.63 -18.59 -21.22
C GLY A 132 18.38 -19.44 -21.50
N ASP A 133 18.59 -20.75 -21.53
CA ASP A 133 17.53 -21.74 -21.67
C ASP A 133 17.17 -22.35 -20.31
N SER A 134 16.20 -21.77 -19.62
CA SER A 134 15.71 -22.29 -18.34
C SER A 134 14.20 -22.14 -18.22
N PHE A 135 13.59 -22.96 -17.35
CA PHE A 135 12.17 -22.88 -17.05
C PHE A 135 11.77 -21.49 -16.53
N LEU A 136 12.61 -20.89 -15.68
CA LEU A 136 12.35 -19.54 -15.16
C LEU A 136 12.27 -18.50 -16.27
N LEU A 137 13.20 -18.55 -17.24
CA LEU A 137 13.29 -17.59 -18.34
C LEU A 137 12.23 -17.80 -19.42
N LYS A 138 11.99 -19.06 -19.81
CA LYS A 138 11.01 -19.42 -20.85
C LYS A 138 9.58 -19.52 -20.34
N GLY A 139 9.40 -19.68 -19.02
CA GLY A 139 8.12 -19.75 -18.33
C GLY A 139 7.77 -18.43 -17.65
N SER A 140 7.97 -18.35 -16.34
CA SER A 140 7.44 -17.25 -15.51
C SER A 140 7.93 -15.86 -15.94
N ALA A 141 9.22 -15.68 -16.20
CA ALA A 141 9.75 -14.39 -16.67
C ALA A 141 9.21 -14.02 -18.07
N ARG A 142 8.96 -15.02 -18.92
CA ARG A 142 8.36 -14.81 -20.25
C ARG A 142 6.91 -14.34 -20.13
N VAL A 143 6.12 -14.92 -19.22
CA VAL A 143 4.74 -14.47 -18.95
C VAL A 143 4.72 -13.01 -18.53
N ILE A 144 5.63 -12.60 -17.63
CA ILE A 144 5.79 -11.18 -17.26
C ILE A 144 6.16 -10.33 -18.48
N ALA A 145 7.12 -10.75 -19.30
CA ALA A 145 7.53 -9.99 -20.49
C ALA A 145 6.38 -9.81 -21.51
N ASP A 146 5.58 -10.86 -21.72
CA ASP A 146 4.51 -10.91 -22.72
C ASP A 146 3.21 -10.25 -22.26
N CYS A 147 3.05 -9.97 -20.95
CA CYS A 147 1.89 -9.27 -20.39
C CYS A 147 1.66 -7.88 -21.03
N GLY A 148 2.75 -7.21 -21.44
CA GLY A 148 2.69 -5.95 -22.18
C GLY A 148 2.35 -4.71 -21.33
N ALA A 149 2.00 -4.86 -20.05
CA ALA A 149 1.73 -3.73 -19.18
C ALA A 149 3.00 -2.89 -18.91
N PRO A 150 2.87 -1.60 -18.56
CA PRO A 150 4.02 -0.68 -18.46
C PRO A 150 5.14 -1.11 -17.50
N PHE A 151 4.78 -1.76 -16.39
CA PHE A 151 5.73 -2.34 -15.43
C PHE A 151 6.13 -3.77 -15.75
N SER A 152 5.39 -4.49 -16.60
CA SER A 152 5.65 -5.89 -16.93
C SER A 152 6.84 -6.05 -17.86
N LYS A 153 8.03 -6.18 -17.25
CA LYS A 153 9.33 -6.19 -17.92
C LYS A 153 10.32 -7.10 -17.21
N VAL A 154 11.19 -7.71 -18.01
CA VAL A 154 12.39 -8.44 -17.57
C VAL A 154 13.60 -7.54 -17.78
N TYR A 155 14.41 -7.36 -16.74
CA TYR A 155 15.67 -6.63 -16.80
C TYR A 155 16.82 -7.60 -16.50
N TYR A 156 17.87 -7.55 -17.30
CA TYR A 156 19.11 -8.28 -17.06
C TYR A 156 20.16 -7.35 -16.45
N SER A 157 20.55 -7.58 -15.21
CA SER A 157 21.50 -6.73 -14.48
C SER A 157 22.42 -7.57 -13.60
N ASP A 158 23.53 -6.99 -13.15
CA ASP A 158 24.22 -7.51 -11.97
C ASP A 158 23.30 -7.33 -10.76
N LEU A 159 22.98 -8.41 -10.06
CA LEU A 159 22.11 -8.36 -8.87
C LEU A 159 22.82 -7.75 -7.66
N ASN A 160 24.16 -7.66 -7.69
CA ASN A 160 24.91 -6.86 -6.73
C ASN A 160 24.86 -5.36 -7.03
N CYS A 161 24.32 -4.97 -8.19
CA CYS A 161 24.12 -3.58 -8.57
C CYS A 161 22.95 -3.48 -9.58
N PRO A 162 21.70 -3.76 -9.17
CA PRO A 162 20.56 -3.84 -10.11
C PRO A 162 20.31 -2.52 -10.86
N LEU A 163 20.70 -1.40 -10.25
CA LEU A 163 20.59 -0.05 -10.81
C LEU A 163 21.64 0.26 -11.89
N ALA A 164 22.61 -0.63 -12.14
CA ALA A 164 23.50 -0.54 -13.29
C ALA A 164 22.77 -0.77 -14.62
N ASN A 165 21.59 -1.40 -14.61
CA ASN A 165 20.75 -1.51 -15.80
C ASN A 165 20.05 -0.16 -16.06
N GLU A 166 20.49 0.56 -17.10
CA GLU A 166 19.95 1.88 -17.45
C GLU A 166 18.44 1.88 -17.66
N ARG A 167 17.87 0.82 -18.25
CA ARG A 167 16.42 0.74 -18.50
C ARG A 167 15.64 0.59 -17.21
N PHE A 168 16.12 -0.23 -16.28
CA PHE A 168 15.51 -0.40 -14.95
C PHE A 168 15.58 0.90 -14.16
N THR A 169 16.75 1.54 -14.11
CA THR A 169 16.94 2.81 -13.40
C THR A 169 16.13 3.94 -14.00
N ARG A 170 16.04 4.03 -15.34
CA ARG A 170 15.16 5.00 -16.01
C ARG A 170 13.70 4.76 -15.67
N LYS A 171 13.25 3.51 -15.63
CA LYS A 171 11.88 3.15 -15.23
C LYS A 171 11.57 3.60 -13.80
N LEU A 172 12.51 3.37 -12.88
CA LEU A 172 12.42 3.82 -11.49
C LEU A 172 12.39 5.35 -11.37
N ASN A 173 13.26 6.05 -12.09
CA ASN A 173 13.29 7.52 -12.10
C ASN A 173 12.01 8.16 -12.68
N ASP A 174 11.28 7.43 -13.51
CA ASP A 174 10.02 7.85 -14.12
C ASP A 174 8.79 7.19 -13.48
N VAL A 175 8.94 6.59 -12.29
CA VAL A 175 7.91 5.71 -11.68
C VAL A 175 6.53 6.36 -11.59
N ARG A 176 6.42 7.66 -11.32
CA ARG A 176 5.13 8.39 -11.29
C ARG A 176 4.39 8.35 -12.62
N THR A 177 5.10 8.59 -13.72
CA THR A 177 4.53 8.49 -15.08
C THR A 177 4.15 7.05 -15.38
N GLN A 178 4.97 6.09 -14.96
CA GLN A 178 4.73 4.67 -15.21
C GLN A 178 3.52 4.14 -14.44
N VAL A 179 3.29 4.59 -13.20
CA VAL A 179 2.07 4.30 -12.44
C VAL A 179 0.85 4.82 -13.19
N LYS A 180 0.88 6.06 -13.68
CA LYS A 180 -0.22 6.61 -14.47
C LYS A 180 -0.52 5.76 -15.70
N LEU A 181 0.50 5.43 -16.50
CA LEU A 181 0.35 4.58 -17.67
C LEU A 181 -0.16 3.18 -17.30
N SER A 182 0.34 2.62 -16.19
CA SER A 182 -0.05 1.31 -15.70
C SER A 182 -1.54 1.27 -15.37
N GLU A 183 -2.08 2.30 -14.75
CA GLU A 183 -3.50 2.34 -14.37
C GLU A 183 -4.45 2.60 -15.54
N GLU A 184 -3.93 3.14 -16.64
CA GLU A 184 -4.64 3.26 -17.92
C GLU A 184 -4.63 1.94 -18.71
N PHE A 185 -3.77 0.98 -18.36
CA PHE A 185 -3.67 -0.32 -19.03
C PHE A 185 -4.88 -1.23 -18.72
N PRO A 186 -5.44 -1.97 -19.70
CA PRO A 186 -6.69 -2.71 -19.53
C PRO A 186 -6.78 -3.64 -18.31
N SER A 187 -5.75 -4.46 -18.05
CA SER A 187 -5.74 -5.40 -16.91
C SER A 187 -5.60 -4.73 -15.54
N ASN A 188 -5.08 -3.51 -15.51
CA ASN A 188 -4.92 -2.71 -14.28
C ASN A 188 -6.05 -1.68 -14.11
N LYS A 189 -6.96 -1.58 -15.08
CA LYS A 189 -8.04 -0.61 -15.04
C LYS A 189 -8.93 -0.85 -13.84
N GLY A 190 -9.09 0.19 -13.03
CA GLY A 190 -9.93 0.16 -11.84
C GLY A 190 -9.33 -0.60 -10.65
N ARG A 191 -8.04 -0.95 -10.70
CA ARG A 191 -7.33 -1.64 -9.62
C ARG A 191 -7.29 -0.84 -8.32
N LYS A 192 -6.99 0.46 -8.40
CA LYS A 192 -7.18 1.38 -7.27
C LYS A 192 -8.13 2.50 -7.64
N MET A 193 -9.35 2.40 -7.15
CA MET A 193 -10.43 3.37 -7.32
C MET A 193 -11.00 3.72 -5.97
N ILE A 194 -11.61 4.90 -5.88
CA ILE A 194 -12.32 5.25 -4.66
C ILE A 194 -13.46 4.25 -4.47
N ASN A 195 -13.47 3.60 -3.32
CA ASN A 195 -14.48 2.59 -3.00
C ASN A 195 -15.85 3.26 -2.86
N ARG A 196 -16.84 2.68 -3.54
CA ARG A 196 -18.21 3.20 -3.63
C ARG A 196 -19.30 2.14 -3.49
N GLU A 197 -18.94 0.86 -3.62
CA GLU A 197 -19.82 -0.26 -3.36
C GLU A 197 -19.43 -0.89 -2.04
N GLN A 198 -20.39 -1.02 -1.12
CA GLN A 198 -20.12 -1.55 0.22
C GLN A 198 -19.83 -3.06 0.17
N SER A 199 -20.46 -3.80 -0.75
CA SER A 199 -20.29 -5.25 -0.87
C SER A 199 -18.98 -5.65 -1.56
N GLU A 200 -18.26 -4.70 -2.14
CA GLU A 200 -17.02 -4.92 -2.89
C GLU A 200 -16.03 -3.78 -2.64
N VAL A 201 -15.57 -3.65 -1.39
CA VAL A 201 -14.53 -2.70 -1.02
C VAL A 201 -13.17 -3.31 -1.35
N LEU A 202 -12.47 -2.74 -2.34
CA LEU A 202 -11.16 -3.25 -2.76
C LEU A 202 -10.11 -2.98 -1.68
N VAL A 203 -9.39 -4.01 -1.24
CA VAL A 203 -8.38 -3.92 -0.17
C VAL A 203 -7.30 -2.89 -0.47
N GLY A 204 -6.72 -2.92 -1.67
CA GLY A 204 -5.69 -1.96 -2.08
C GLY A 204 -6.15 -0.50 -2.02
N SER A 205 -7.42 -0.24 -2.36
CA SER A 205 -8.01 1.09 -2.27
C SER A 205 -8.39 1.45 -0.83
N PHE A 206 -8.87 0.47 -0.05
CA PHE A 206 -9.21 0.67 1.35
C PHE A 206 -7.98 1.04 2.18
N ALA A 207 -6.82 0.41 1.97
CA ALA A 207 -5.59 0.75 2.66
C ALA A 207 -5.21 2.22 2.47
N LEU A 208 -5.33 2.73 1.23
CA LEU A 208 -5.12 4.14 0.89
C LEU A 208 -6.15 5.07 1.54
N GLU A 209 -7.43 4.71 1.49
CA GLU A 209 -8.51 5.50 2.10
C GLU A 209 -8.45 5.49 3.64
N ALA A 210 -7.99 4.39 4.24
CA ALA A 210 -7.74 4.28 5.67
C ALA A 210 -6.54 5.13 6.07
N LEU A 211 -5.46 5.10 5.30
CA LEU A 211 -4.27 5.92 5.52
C LEU A 211 -4.61 7.41 5.51
N ASP A 212 -5.43 7.87 4.57
CA ASP A 212 -5.94 9.25 4.55
C ASP A 212 -6.68 9.59 5.86
N LEU A 213 -7.61 8.75 6.30
CA LEU A 213 -8.39 9.00 7.52
C LEU A 213 -7.49 9.03 8.77
N ILE A 214 -6.53 8.12 8.84
CA ILE A 214 -5.56 8.02 9.92
C ILE A 214 -4.64 9.26 9.93
N ASP A 215 -4.20 9.76 8.78
CA ASP A 215 -3.38 10.98 8.70
C ASP A 215 -4.17 12.26 9.07
N ILE A 216 -5.42 12.37 8.60
CA ILE A 216 -6.24 13.57 8.83
C ILE A 216 -6.72 13.63 10.29
N LEU A 217 -7.17 12.51 10.84
CA LEU A 217 -7.95 12.44 12.08
C LEU A 217 -7.34 11.54 13.16
N GLY A 218 -6.18 10.92 12.89
CA GLY A 218 -5.51 10.03 13.82
C GLY A 218 -5.14 10.66 15.17
N PRO A 219 -4.85 9.82 16.18
CA PRO A 219 -4.88 8.35 16.12
C PRO A 219 -6.31 7.75 16.08
N LEU A 220 -6.52 6.62 15.42
CA LEU A 220 -7.82 5.95 15.29
C LEU A 220 -7.74 4.46 15.65
N ASP A 221 -8.62 3.98 16.53
CA ASP A 221 -8.87 2.55 16.68
C ASP A 221 -9.67 1.99 15.49
N GLU A 222 -9.60 0.66 15.28
CA GLU A 222 -10.29 -0.02 14.16
C GLU A 222 -11.80 0.27 14.13
N GLN A 223 -12.47 0.20 15.28
CA GLN A 223 -13.93 0.38 15.34
C GLN A 223 -14.33 1.80 14.92
N THR A 224 -13.57 2.80 15.38
CA THR A 224 -13.74 4.20 15.05
C THR A 224 -13.43 4.44 13.57
N LEU A 225 -12.36 3.86 13.02
CA LEU A 225 -12.02 3.94 11.60
C LEU A 225 -13.15 3.38 10.73
N VAL A 226 -13.63 2.17 11.00
CA VAL A 226 -14.71 1.54 10.23
C VAL A 226 -16.01 2.33 10.34
N ALA A 227 -16.36 2.79 11.54
CA ALA A 227 -17.56 3.60 11.74
C ALA A 227 -17.50 4.91 10.95
N LEU A 228 -16.36 5.59 10.99
CA LEU A 228 -16.11 6.82 10.26
C LEU A 228 -16.16 6.59 8.75
N TYR A 229 -15.43 5.58 8.26
CA TYR A 229 -15.39 5.20 6.86
C TYR A 229 -16.79 4.91 6.32
N CYS A 230 -17.56 4.04 7.00
CA CYS A 230 -18.93 3.71 6.61
C CYS A 230 -19.82 4.96 6.59
N LYS A 231 -19.71 5.82 7.61
CA LYS A 231 -20.53 7.02 7.71
C LYS A 231 -20.20 8.03 6.60
N ILE A 232 -18.93 8.24 6.29
CA ILE A 232 -18.50 9.11 5.18
C ILE A 232 -19.05 8.58 3.85
N LYS A 233 -18.88 7.27 3.58
CA LYS A 233 -19.28 6.62 2.32
C LYS A 233 -20.78 6.38 2.18
N GLY A 234 -21.54 6.44 3.28
CA GLY A 234 -22.95 6.06 3.30
C GLY A 234 -23.19 4.55 3.35
N PHE A 235 -22.19 3.78 3.79
CA PHE A 235 -22.27 2.33 3.91
C PHE A 235 -22.86 1.90 5.25
N THR A 236 -23.33 0.66 5.30
CA THR A 236 -23.71 -0.02 6.54
C THR A 236 -22.62 -0.99 6.97
N LYS A 237 -22.42 -1.15 8.28
CA LYS A 237 -21.44 -2.13 8.80
C LYS A 237 -21.71 -3.56 8.30
N ARG A 238 -22.98 -3.95 8.15
CA ARG A 238 -23.38 -5.29 7.69
C ARG A 238 -23.08 -5.51 6.21
N GLY A 239 -23.18 -4.45 5.39
CA GLY A 239 -22.93 -4.53 3.96
C GLY A 239 -21.47 -4.34 3.58
N PHE A 240 -20.64 -3.84 4.49
CA PHE A 240 -19.22 -3.57 4.29
C PHE A 240 -18.41 -4.86 4.20
N ARG A 241 -17.85 -5.15 3.02
CA ARG A 241 -17.02 -6.33 2.76
C ARG A 241 -15.77 -5.95 1.99
N LEU A 242 -14.61 -6.30 2.55
CA LEU A 242 -13.32 -6.15 1.88
C LEU A 242 -13.05 -7.35 0.96
N VAL A 243 -12.42 -7.06 -0.17
CA VAL A 243 -12.12 -8.01 -1.23
C VAL A 243 -10.74 -7.73 -1.81
N SER A 244 -9.93 -8.79 -1.94
CA SER A 244 -8.68 -8.76 -2.69
C SER A 244 -8.90 -9.23 -4.14
N ARG A 245 -8.38 -8.49 -5.12
CA ARG A 245 -8.45 -8.91 -6.54
C ARG A 245 -7.44 -10.00 -6.82
N THR A 246 -6.22 -9.85 -6.30
CA THR A 246 -5.18 -10.85 -6.49
C THR A 246 -5.54 -12.19 -5.81
N MET A 247 -6.14 -12.19 -4.62
CA MET A 247 -6.59 -13.45 -4.01
C MET A 247 -7.68 -14.15 -4.82
N ARG A 248 -8.56 -13.41 -5.50
CA ARG A 248 -9.57 -13.99 -6.42
C ARG A 248 -8.94 -14.67 -7.64
N ASP A 249 -7.70 -14.34 -8.00
CA ASP A 249 -6.96 -15.08 -9.03
C ASP A 249 -6.52 -16.47 -8.52
N MET A 250 -6.41 -16.65 -7.21
CA MET A 250 -5.92 -17.89 -6.58
C MET A 250 -7.05 -18.80 -6.08
N ARG A 251 -8.16 -18.22 -5.62
CA ARG A 251 -9.23 -18.93 -4.91
C ARG A 251 -10.61 -18.42 -5.31
N PRO A 252 -11.67 -19.22 -5.08
CA PRO A 252 -13.05 -18.77 -5.23
C PRO A 252 -13.35 -17.48 -4.44
N GLU A 253 -14.28 -16.68 -4.97
CA GLU A 253 -14.58 -15.34 -4.47
C GLU A 253 -15.08 -15.30 -3.01
N ASP A 254 -15.73 -16.35 -2.55
CA ASP A 254 -16.23 -16.49 -1.19
C ASP A 254 -15.11 -16.67 -0.16
N GLU A 255 -13.95 -17.19 -0.57
CA GLU A 255 -12.74 -17.40 0.24
C GLU A 255 -11.75 -16.23 0.18
N ALA A 256 -11.87 -15.33 -0.80
CA ALA A 256 -11.01 -14.14 -0.96
C ALA A 256 -11.40 -12.97 -0.02
N ARG A 257 -11.68 -13.28 1.25
CA ARG A 257 -12.09 -12.29 2.26
C ARG A 257 -10.89 -11.84 3.07
N VAL A 258 -10.88 -10.55 3.37
CA VAL A 258 -9.88 -9.90 4.21
C VAL A 258 -10.62 -9.10 5.29
N GLU A 259 -10.14 -9.10 6.51
CA GLU A 259 -10.67 -8.31 7.61
C GLU A 259 -9.97 -6.95 7.71
N VAL A 260 -10.61 -5.97 8.34
CA VAL A 260 -10.02 -4.64 8.51
C VAL A 260 -8.77 -4.72 9.38
N GLY A 261 -8.83 -5.48 10.48
CA GLY A 261 -7.67 -5.76 11.34
C GLY A 261 -6.47 -6.25 10.54
N GLN A 262 -6.64 -7.23 9.66
CA GLN A 262 -5.58 -7.75 8.79
C GLN A 262 -4.98 -6.68 7.87
N VAL A 263 -5.81 -5.81 7.27
CA VAL A 263 -5.29 -4.70 6.45
C VAL A 263 -4.48 -3.71 7.31
N LEU A 264 -4.97 -3.37 8.50
CA LEU A 264 -4.26 -2.47 9.43
C LEU A 264 -2.96 -3.09 9.94
N ALA A 265 -2.97 -4.39 10.24
CA ALA A 265 -1.80 -5.14 10.66
C ALA A 265 -0.73 -5.17 9.56
N MET A 266 -1.12 -5.40 8.31
CA MET A 266 -0.22 -5.30 7.16
C MET A 266 0.32 -3.88 6.96
N MET A 267 -0.52 -2.85 7.08
CA MET A 267 -0.08 -1.45 7.02
C MET A 267 0.90 -1.10 8.15
N HIS A 268 0.70 -1.67 9.34
CA HIS A 268 1.58 -1.51 10.49
C HIS A 268 2.93 -2.21 10.28
N ALA A 269 2.89 -3.48 9.90
CA ALA A 269 4.05 -4.29 9.54
C ALA A 269 4.93 -3.60 8.50
N THR A 270 4.32 -3.08 7.44
CA THR A 270 5.00 -2.35 6.36
C THR A 270 5.33 -0.89 6.70
N ASN A 271 5.21 -0.50 7.97
CA ASN A 271 5.64 0.79 8.48
C ASN A 271 4.88 2.01 7.91
N LEU A 272 3.69 1.81 7.33
CA LEU A 272 2.83 2.89 6.83
C LEU A 272 2.10 3.59 7.96
N ILE A 273 1.71 2.82 8.98
CA ILE A 273 1.08 3.30 10.20
C ILE A 273 1.84 2.78 11.42
N GLY A 274 1.71 3.48 12.54
CA GLY A 274 2.20 3.04 13.84
C GLY A 274 1.03 2.72 14.75
N ALA A 275 1.28 1.87 15.75
CA ALA A 275 0.31 1.44 16.74
C ALA A 275 0.56 2.10 18.10
N ILE A 276 -0.51 2.42 18.83
CA ILE A 276 -0.52 2.87 20.22
C ILE A 276 -1.48 1.92 20.96
N PRO A 277 -0.96 0.96 21.74
CA PRO A 277 -1.81 0.11 22.58
C PRO A 277 -2.42 0.94 23.71
N GLU A 278 -3.73 0.83 23.97
CA GLU A 278 -4.36 1.46 25.13
C GLU A 278 -4.03 0.73 26.45
N SER A 279 -3.80 -0.58 26.38
CA SER A 279 -3.26 -1.45 27.44
C SER A 279 -2.71 -2.73 26.81
N ASP A 280 -2.08 -3.61 27.60
CA ASP A 280 -1.51 -4.88 27.10
C ASP A 280 -2.54 -5.78 26.39
N GLU A 281 -3.82 -5.69 26.77
CA GLU A 281 -4.95 -6.41 26.16
C GLU A 281 -6.00 -5.46 25.54
N GLY A 282 -5.68 -4.17 25.44
CA GLY A 282 -6.60 -3.12 25.03
C GLY A 282 -6.69 -2.94 23.51
N PRO A 283 -7.67 -2.16 23.03
CA PRO A 283 -7.74 -1.79 21.63
C PRO A 283 -6.50 -0.99 21.22
N VAL A 284 -6.06 -1.19 19.98
CA VAL A 284 -4.91 -0.49 19.40
C VAL A 284 -5.41 0.69 18.59
N SER A 285 -4.85 1.87 18.84
CA SER A 285 -5.06 3.06 18.04
C SER A 285 -3.92 3.26 17.05
N TYR A 286 -4.24 3.56 15.80
CA TYR A 286 -3.26 3.73 14.73
C TYR A 286 -3.04 5.20 14.37
N TYR A 287 -1.79 5.58 14.08
CA TYR A 287 -1.42 6.90 13.57
C TYR A 287 -0.58 6.77 12.30
N SER A 288 -0.56 7.80 11.45
CA SER A 288 0.21 7.74 10.21
C SER A 288 1.69 7.88 10.51
N LYS A 289 2.54 7.02 9.94
CA LYS A 289 4.01 7.18 9.95
C LYS A 289 4.51 7.89 8.70
N VAL A 290 3.61 8.18 7.76
CA VAL A 290 3.94 8.76 6.47
C VAL A 290 3.24 10.11 6.32
N ASN A 291 3.98 11.11 5.85
CA ASN A 291 3.42 12.42 5.56
C ASN A 291 2.87 12.41 4.13
N LEU A 292 1.56 12.65 3.99
CA LEU A 292 0.90 12.65 2.69
C LEU A 292 0.90 14.06 2.08
N ASP A 293 1.42 14.20 0.87
CA ASP A 293 1.35 15.47 0.12
C ASP A 293 -0.05 15.76 -0.44
N GLY A 294 -0.86 14.72 -0.49
CA GLY A 294 -2.22 14.74 -0.98
C GLY A 294 -2.93 13.45 -0.64
N TYR A 295 -4.25 13.52 -0.59
CA TYR A 295 -5.11 12.43 -0.14
C TYR A 295 -5.74 11.68 -1.31
N PHE A 296 -5.80 10.35 -1.19
CA PHE A 296 -6.40 9.45 -2.18
C PHE A 296 -7.91 9.66 -2.32
N MET A 297 -8.60 9.80 -1.20
CA MET A 297 -10.05 9.89 -1.01
C MET A 297 -10.58 11.32 -1.05
N PHE A 298 -9.75 12.31 -0.67
CA PHE A 298 -10.19 13.69 -0.46
C PHE A 298 -9.52 14.69 -1.41
N ARG A 299 -10.29 15.69 -1.88
CA ARG A 299 -9.84 16.81 -2.72
C ARG A 299 -9.95 18.14 -1.97
N GLN A 300 -9.24 19.16 -2.46
CA GLN A 300 -9.33 20.54 -1.93
C GLN A 300 -9.11 20.58 -0.41
N THR A 301 -8.17 19.79 0.08
CA THR A 301 -7.89 19.65 1.52
C THR A 301 -7.10 20.82 2.09
N ASP A 302 -6.66 21.73 1.22
CA ASP A 302 -6.15 23.07 1.52
C ASP A 302 -7.27 24.11 1.76
N GLY A 303 -8.54 23.75 1.53
CA GLY A 303 -9.70 24.60 1.78
C GLY A 303 -9.87 24.99 3.25
N SER A 304 -10.39 26.20 3.49
CA SER A 304 -10.53 26.76 4.83
C SER A 304 -11.42 25.92 5.74
N ASP A 305 -12.52 25.38 5.23
CA ASP A 305 -13.45 24.56 6.00
C ASP A 305 -12.87 23.18 6.35
N PHE A 306 -12.08 22.57 5.46
CA PHE A 306 -11.36 21.33 5.74
C PHE A 306 -10.29 21.55 6.82
N ASN A 307 -9.50 22.61 6.68
CA ASN A 307 -8.48 22.99 7.65
C ASN A 307 -9.08 23.36 9.01
N ASP A 308 -10.17 24.12 9.03
CA ASP A 308 -10.90 24.48 10.25
C ASP A 308 -11.47 23.25 10.95
N MET A 309 -12.06 22.31 10.19
CA MET A 309 -12.56 21.05 10.73
C MET A 309 -11.41 20.25 11.36
N ARG A 310 -10.29 20.08 10.64
CA ARG A 310 -9.12 19.36 11.13
C ARG A 310 -8.57 20.02 12.40
N ALA A 311 -8.37 21.33 12.39
CA ALA A 311 -7.87 22.09 13.54
C ALA A 311 -8.79 21.93 14.76
N ARG A 312 -10.11 22.01 14.59
CA ARG A 312 -11.08 21.84 15.68
C ARG A 312 -11.05 20.42 16.27
N VAL A 313 -10.96 19.40 15.42
CA VAL A 313 -10.82 18.01 15.87
C VAL A 313 -9.54 17.85 16.68
N LEU A 314 -8.41 18.31 16.15
CA LEU A 314 -7.10 18.22 16.81
C LEU A 314 -7.08 18.98 18.15
N LEU A 315 -7.60 20.22 18.19
CA LEU A 315 -7.71 21.01 19.41
C LEU A 315 -8.62 20.34 20.46
N SER A 316 -9.77 19.79 20.04
CA SER A 316 -10.66 19.10 20.94
C SER A 316 -10.04 17.81 21.49
N ARG A 317 -9.22 17.10 20.71
CA ARG A 317 -8.52 15.91 21.18
C ARG A 317 -7.34 16.25 22.09
N ARG A 318 -6.55 17.28 21.78
CA ARG A 318 -5.52 17.83 22.67
C ARG A 318 -6.10 18.28 24.01
N GLY A 319 -7.25 18.97 24.00
CA GLY A 319 -7.95 19.38 25.22
C GLY A 319 -8.46 18.21 26.08
N ARG A 320 -8.68 17.03 25.48
CA ARG A 320 -9.04 15.79 26.19
C ARG A 320 -7.81 14.97 26.61
N GLY A 321 -6.66 15.19 25.99
CA GLY A 321 -5.42 14.42 26.14
C GLY A 321 -4.61 14.66 27.41
N ARG A 322 -5.24 14.97 28.55
CA ARG A 322 -4.57 15.02 29.87
C ARG A 322 -4.59 13.69 30.63
N ARG A 323 -4.84 12.56 29.94
CA ARG A 323 -5.04 11.27 30.64
C ARG A 323 -3.87 10.29 30.61
N HIS A 324 -2.86 10.47 29.77
CA HIS A 324 -1.61 9.74 29.84
C HIS A 324 -0.49 10.68 29.37
N ASP A 325 0.56 10.84 30.19
CA ASP A 325 1.56 11.93 30.24
C ASP A 325 2.45 12.17 28.99
N GLU A 326 1.99 11.89 27.78
CA GLU A 326 2.63 12.39 26.55
C GLU A 326 1.55 12.93 25.64
N ASN A 327 1.78 14.14 25.12
CA ASN A 327 0.86 14.76 24.17
C ASN A 327 0.74 13.78 22.98
N LEU A 328 -0.42 13.15 22.77
CA LEU A 328 -0.71 12.27 21.62
C LEU A 328 -0.39 12.92 20.26
N TYR A 329 -0.17 14.24 20.26
CA TYR A 329 0.20 15.09 19.13
C TYR A 329 1.60 15.76 19.26
N GLN A 330 2.46 15.36 20.19
CA GLN A 330 3.83 15.91 20.31
C GLN A 330 4.78 15.46 19.19
N ARG A 331 4.35 14.52 18.34
CA ARG A 331 5.11 14.11 17.15
C ARG A 331 5.12 15.12 15.99
N PHE A 332 4.46 16.26 16.11
CA PHE A 332 4.54 17.30 15.08
C PHE A 332 5.76 18.23 15.23
N ASN A 333 6.59 18.09 16.27
CA ASN A 333 7.71 19.01 16.54
C ASN A 333 9.08 18.34 16.76
N SER A 334 9.22 17.03 16.58
CA SER A 334 10.51 16.36 16.81
C SER A 334 10.62 15.06 16.01
N GLU A 335 10.91 15.19 14.73
CA GLU A 335 11.74 14.27 13.93
C GLU A 335 12.21 15.03 12.69
#